data_AF-A0AAV7W0L8-F1
#
_entry.id   AF-A0AAV7W0L8-F1
#
_cell.length_a   1.000
_cell.length_b   1.000
_cell.length_c   1.000
_cell.angle_alpha   90.00
_cell.angle_beta   90.00
_cell.angle_gamma   90.00
#
_symmetry.space_group_name_H-M   'P 1'
#
loop_
_entity.id
_entity.type
_entity.pdbx_description
1 polymer ?
#
loop_
_entity_poly.entity_id
_entity_poly.type
_entity_poly.pdbx_seq_one_letter_code
_entity_poly.pdbx_strand_id
1 'polypeptide(L)'
;MCFLGTVSCGKVLVWPAEASHWINIKTLLQELSLRGHDVTVLVHPGALLIDYDIPSPYNFEVFTTPITKEIKSTALNQFLHFWMQDLPKLSYWTSYGKMQELLARLTALEKQVCDSLLLNKTLVEKLRAQKFDIFLSDPVV
;
A
#
# COMPACT_ATOMS: atom_id res chain seq x y z
N MET A 1 43.93 -1.86 9.92
CA MET A 1 42.48 -2.13 10.03
C MET A 1 41.77 -0.89 9.51
N CYS A 2 41.31 -0.90 8.26
CA CYS A 2 40.56 0.23 7.70
C CYS A 2 39.17 0.24 8.33
N PHE A 3 38.87 1.28 9.10
CA PHE A 3 37.49 1.63 9.42
C PHE A 3 36.86 2.19 8.15
N LEU A 4 36.29 1.32 7.31
CA LEU A 4 35.22 1.75 6.43
C LEU A 4 34.13 2.24 7.39
N GLY A 5 34.02 3.57 7.55
CA GLY A 5 32.92 4.15 8.31
C GLY A 5 31.63 3.48 7.82
N THR A 6 30.75 3.12 8.73
CA THR A 6 29.42 2.63 8.38
C THR A 6 28.74 3.71 7.55
N VAL A 7 28.81 3.60 6.23
CA VAL A 7 28.01 4.43 5.33
C VAL A 7 26.59 3.91 5.50
N SER A 8 25.84 4.54 6.41
CA SER A 8 24.40 4.33 6.48
C SER A 8 23.84 4.85 5.16
N CYS A 9 23.30 3.98 4.32
CA CYS A 9 22.53 4.41 3.17
C CYS A 9 21.25 5.11 3.67
N GLY A 10 20.70 6.00 2.85
CA GLY A 10 19.58 6.86 3.25
C GLY A 10 18.32 6.08 3.66
N LYS A 11 17.49 6.72 4.48
CA LYS A 11 16.20 6.22 4.96
C LYS A 11 15.12 6.34 3.90
N VAL A 12 14.39 5.26 3.65
CA VAL A 12 13.36 5.18 2.62
C VAL A 12 12.01 4.89 3.25
N LEU A 13 11.04 5.77 3.08
CA LEU A 13 9.65 5.54 3.42
C LEU A 13 8.88 5.07 2.20
N VAL A 14 8.11 3.99 2.31
CA VAL A 14 7.41 3.37 1.19
C VAL A 14 5.90 3.40 1.44
N TRP A 15 5.14 3.87 0.45
CA TRP A 15 3.68 3.82 0.39
C TRP A 15 3.26 2.95 -0.81
N PRO A 16 3.09 1.64 -0.62
CA PRO A 16 2.81 0.72 -1.72
C PRO A 16 1.30 0.61 -2.01
N ALA A 17 0.95 0.37 -3.27
CA ALA A 17 -0.30 -0.26 -3.63
C ALA A 17 -0.20 -1.80 -3.48
N GLU A 18 -1.34 -2.48 -3.43
CA GLU A 18 -1.38 -3.93 -3.22
C GLU A 18 -1.30 -4.75 -4.53
N ALA A 19 -1.37 -6.08 -4.42
CA ALA A 19 -1.34 -7.02 -5.54
C ALA A 19 -0.05 -6.97 -6.38
N SER A 20 -0.17 -6.86 -7.70
CA SER A 20 0.97 -6.85 -8.62
C SER A 20 1.97 -5.74 -8.30
N HIS A 21 1.48 -4.61 -7.81
CA HIS A 21 2.30 -3.47 -7.37
C HIS A 21 3.19 -3.87 -6.20
N TRP A 22 2.61 -4.50 -5.16
CA TRP A 22 3.38 -5.00 -4.03
C TRP A 22 4.41 -6.06 -4.43
N ILE A 23 4.02 -7.02 -5.29
CA ILE A 23 4.93 -8.08 -5.74
C ILE A 23 6.14 -7.47 -6.45
N ASN A 24 5.91 -6.48 -7.32
CA ASN A 24 6.97 -5.82 -8.08
C ASN A 24 7.89 -4.97 -7.17
N ILE A 25 7.32 -4.22 -6.23
CA ILE A 25 8.13 -3.36 -5.36
C ILE A 25 8.88 -4.17 -4.29
N LYS A 26 8.36 -5.33 -3.88
CA LYS A 26 8.98 -6.18 -2.84
C LYS A 26 10.44 -6.51 -3.16
N THR A 27 10.76 -6.87 -4.40
CA THR A 27 12.14 -7.15 -4.82
C THR A 27 13.02 -5.90 -4.71
N LEU A 28 12.52 -4.73 -5.10
CA LEU A 28 13.24 -3.46 -4.94
C LEU A 28 13.53 -3.17 -3.46
N LEU A 29 12.56 -3.36 -2.57
CA LEU A 29 12.73 -3.13 -1.14
C LEU A 29 13.77 -4.06 -0.52
N GLN A 30 13.77 -5.33 -0.93
CA GLN A 30 14.79 -6.29 -0.50
C GLN A 30 16.20 -5.86 -0.92
N GLU A 31 16.37 -5.43 -2.16
CA GLU A 31 17.67 -4.95 -2.66
C GLU A 31 18.13 -3.65 -1.98
N LEU A 32 17.21 -2.72 -1.69
CA LEU A 32 17.52 -1.51 -0.92
C LEU A 32 18.02 -1.86 0.49
N SER A 33 17.30 -2.74 1.20
CA SER A 33 17.71 -3.21 2.52
C SER A 33 19.07 -3.92 2.49
N LEU A 34 19.30 -4.80 1.52
CA LEU A 34 20.58 -5.51 1.36
C LEU A 34 21.76 -4.58 1.11
N ARG A 35 21.51 -3.43 0.46
CA ARG A 35 22.51 -2.39 0.23
C ARG A 35 22.70 -1.46 1.43
N GLY A 36 22.00 -1.70 2.53
CA GLY A 36 22.14 -0.97 3.79
C GLY A 36 21.20 0.24 3.94
N HIS A 37 20.18 0.38 3.08
CA HIS A 37 19.14 1.39 3.29
C HIS A 37 18.20 0.98 4.43
N ASP A 38 17.82 1.94 5.27
CA ASP A 38 16.79 1.76 6.30
C ASP A 38 15.41 1.99 5.67
N VAL A 39 14.75 0.90 5.30
CA VAL A 39 13.48 0.89 4.58
C VAL A 39 12.33 0.68 5.57
N THR A 40 11.33 1.56 5.53
CA THR A 40 10.09 1.46 6.30
C THR A 40 8.89 1.48 5.36
N VAL A 41 8.07 0.43 5.41
CA VAL A 41 6.85 0.28 4.61
C VAL A 41 5.65 0.66 5.46
N LEU A 42 4.85 1.61 4.96
CA LEU A 42 3.57 1.95 5.54
C LEU A 42 2.54 0.89 5.15
N VAL A 43 1.81 0.38 6.14
CA VAL A 43 0.79 -0.64 5.94
C VAL A 43 -0.34 -0.46 6.95
N HIS A 44 -1.49 -1.07 6.69
CA HIS A 44 -2.65 -1.02 7.57
C HIS A 44 -3.26 -2.42 7.78
N PRO A 45 -4.03 -2.65 8.87
CA PRO A 45 -4.65 -3.96 9.15
C PRO A 45 -5.63 -4.45 8.09
N GLY A 46 -6.09 -3.56 7.21
CA GLY A 46 -6.96 -3.89 6.09
C GLY A 46 -6.23 -4.42 4.85
N ALA A 47 -4.89 -4.43 4.83
CA ALA A 47 -4.12 -4.94 3.71
C ALA A 47 -4.49 -6.40 3.41
N LEU A 48 -4.74 -6.69 2.14
CA LEU A 48 -5.12 -8.02 1.66
C LEU A 48 -3.90 -8.92 1.45
N LEU A 49 -2.81 -8.37 0.89
CA LEU A 49 -1.69 -9.14 0.32
C LEU A 49 -0.31 -8.80 0.91
N ILE A 50 -0.24 -7.76 1.75
CA ILE A 50 0.97 -7.41 2.49
C ILE A 50 0.89 -8.08 3.86
N ASP A 51 1.64 -9.17 4.03
CA ASP A 51 1.83 -9.80 5.33
C ASP A 51 3.00 -9.13 6.04
N TYR A 52 2.66 -8.31 7.03
CA TYR A 52 3.61 -7.53 7.83
C TYR A 52 4.04 -8.24 9.12
N ASP A 53 3.50 -9.42 9.42
CA ASP A 53 3.87 -10.23 10.58
C ASP A 53 5.04 -11.18 10.27
N ILE A 54 5.30 -11.44 8.98
CA ILE A 54 6.44 -12.25 8.53
C ILE A 54 7.75 -11.45 8.66
N PRO A 55 8.82 -12.06 9.22
CA PRO A 55 10.14 -11.45 9.25
C PRO A 55 10.59 -10.97 7.87
N SER A 56 11.03 -9.71 7.78
CA SER A 56 11.47 -9.11 6.53
C SER A 56 12.73 -8.25 6.75
N PRO A 57 13.55 -8.01 5.71
CA PRO A 57 14.77 -7.20 5.83
C PRO A 57 14.49 -5.69 5.92
N TYR A 58 13.22 -5.30 5.96
CA TYR A 58 12.75 -3.92 6.10
C TYR A 58 11.72 -3.83 7.23
N ASN A 59 11.42 -2.61 7.66
CA ASN A 59 10.50 -2.33 8.76
C ASN A 59 9.08 -2.11 8.22
N PHE A 60 8.09 -2.38 9.08
CA PHE A 60 6.70 -2.00 8.83
C PHE A 60 6.24 -0.97 9.85
N GLU A 61 5.59 0.09 9.38
CA GLU A 61 4.85 1.03 10.21
C GLU A 61 3.36 0.80 9.96
N VAL A 62 2.72 0.08 10.90
CA VAL A 62 1.31 -0.26 10.83
C VAL A 62 0.48 0.89 11.40
N PHE A 63 -0.34 1.54 10.57
CA PHE A 63 -1.22 2.62 11.01
C PHE A 63 -2.68 2.19 11.11
N THR A 64 -3.42 2.86 11.98
CA THR A 64 -4.83 2.58 12.21
C THR A 64 -5.70 3.15 11.10
N THR A 65 -6.67 2.36 10.64
CA THR A 65 -7.72 2.79 9.72
C THR A 65 -9.01 2.01 10.04
N PRO A 66 -10.20 2.58 9.81
CA PRO A 66 -11.46 1.83 9.90
C PRO A 66 -11.63 0.78 8.79
N ILE A 67 -10.78 0.81 7.75
CA ILE A 67 -10.85 -0.13 6.64
C ILE A 67 -10.26 -1.49 7.04
N THR A 68 -11.13 -2.48 7.18
CA THR A 68 -10.73 -3.86 7.50
C THR A 68 -10.54 -4.72 6.25
N LYS A 69 -9.92 -5.89 6.44
CA LYS A 69 -9.69 -6.88 5.39
C LYS A 69 -11.01 -7.37 4.79
N GLU A 70 -12.05 -7.53 5.61
CA GLU A 70 -13.39 -7.95 5.22
C GLU A 70 -14.07 -6.90 4.34
N ILE A 71 -13.92 -5.61 4.67
CA ILE A 71 -14.48 -4.50 3.87
C ILE A 71 -13.83 -4.47 2.48
N LYS A 72 -12.49 -4.50 2.40
CA LYS A 72 -11.76 -4.49 1.13
C LYS A 72 -12.05 -5.74 0.30
N SER A 73 -11.96 -6.93 0.90
CA SER A 73 -12.24 -8.20 0.21
C SER A 73 -13.67 -8.28 -0.31
N THR A 74 -14.66 -7.78 0.45
CA THR A 74 -16.06 -7.73 -0.03
C THR A 74 -16.20 -6.84 -1.26
N ALA A 75 -15.61 -5.64 -1.24
CA ALA A 75 -15.66 -4.73 -2.39
C ALA A 75 -14.92 -5.30 -3.61
N LEU A 76 -13.74 -5.89 -3.41
CA LEU A 76 -12.97 -6.56 -4.46
C LEU A 76 -13.73 -7.76 -5.04
N ASN A 77 -14.33 -8.60 -4.20
CA ASN A 77 -15.10 -9.75 -4.65
C ASN A 77 -16.34 -9.34 -5.45
N GLN A 78 -17.00 -8.24 -5.07
CA GLN A 78 -18.11 -7.68 -5.86
C GLN A 78 -17.64 -7.18 -7.22
N PHE A 79 -16.50 -6.48 -7.27
CA PHE A 79 -15.88 -6.07 -8.54
C PHE A 79 -15.53 -7.27 -9.42
N LEU A 80 -14.86 -8.28 -8.87
CA LEU A 80 -14.46 -9.48 -9.59
C LEU A 80 -15.66 -10.30 -10.06
N HIS A 81 -16.68 -10.46 -9.22
CA HIS A 81 -17.91 -11.14 -9.60
C HIS A 81 -18.57 -10.45 -10.80
N PHE A 82 -18.74 -9.13 -10.72
CA PHE A 82 -19.27 -8.36 -11.84
C PHE A 82 -18.42 -8.53 -13.10
N TRP A 83 -17.10 -8.37 -12.99
CA TRP A 83 -16.16 -8.48 -14.12
C TRP A 83 -16.24 -9.85 -14.81
N MET A 84 -16.28 -10.93 -14.03
CA MET A 84 -16.21 -12.30 -14.55
C MET A 84 -17.57 -12.86 -14.97
N GLN A 85 -18.65 -12.48 -14.29
CA GLN A 85 -19.96 -13.15 -14.43
C GLN A 85 -21.02 -12.28 -15.10
N ASP A 86 -21.04 -10.98 -14.80
CA ASP A 86 -22.14 -10.09 -15.20
C ASP A 86 -21.79 -9.29 -16.45
N LEU A 87 -20.56 -8.75 -16.50
CA LEU A 87 -20.07 -7.90 -17.59
C LEU A 87 -20.32 -8.49 -18.99
N PRO A 88 -20.10 -9.79 -19.26
CA PRO A 88 -20.33 -10.36 -20.59
C PRO A 88 -21.80 -10.41 -21.01
N LYS A 89 -22.74 -10.27 -20.07
CA LYS A 89 -24.19 -10.38 -20.30
C LYS A 89 -24.87 -9.03 -20.48
N LEU A 90 -24.17 -7.93 -20.24
CA LEU A 90 -24.73 -6.59 -20.16
C LEU A 90 -24.42 -5.74 -21.41
N SER A 91 -25.32 -4.81 -21.71
CA SER A 91 -25.09 -3.81 -22.75
C SER A 91 -23.92 -2.87 -22.38
N TYR A 92 -23.24 -2.31 -23.38
CA TYR A 92 -22.08 -1.43 -23.15
C TYR A 92 -22.33 -0.32 -22.11
N TRP A 93 -23.45 0.41 -22.21
CA TRP A 93 -23.74 1.52 -21.30
C TRP A 93 -24.06 1.06 -19.88
N THR A 94 -24.80 -0.04 -19.73
CA THR A 94 -25.07 -0.64 -18.42
C THR A 94 -23.77 -1.14 -17.78
N SER A 95 -22.94 -1.83 -18.56
CA SER A 95 -21.62 -2.30 -18.14
C SER A 95 -20.73 -1.15 -17.69
N TYR A 96 -20.66 -0.07 -18.46
CA TYR A 96 -19.87 1.11 -18.14
C TYR A 96 -20.34 1.76 -16.83
N GLY A 97 -21.64 2.03 -16.69
CA GLY A 97 -22.19 2.64 -15.48
C GLY A 97 -21.91 1.80 -14.22
N LYS A 98 -22.09 0.47 -14.32
CA LYS A 98 -21.83 -0.42 -13.18
C LYS A 98 -20.34 -0.55 -12.86
N MET A 99 -19.48 -0.56 -13.89
CA MET A 99 -18.03 -0.52 -13.70
C MET A 99 -17.60 0.75 -12.96
N GLN A 100 -18.11 1.91 -13.37
CA GLN A 100 -17.82 3.18 -12.70
C GLN A 100 -18.25 3.19 -11.24
N GLU A 101 -19.45 2.67 -10.92
CA GLU A 101 -19.95 2.56 -9.55
C GLU A 101 -19.00 1.71 -8.67
N LEU A 102 -18.56 0.55 -9.17
CA LEU A 102 -17.68 -0.36 -8.44
C LEU A 102 -16.27 0.23 -8.26
N LEU A 103 -15.71 0.84 -9.30
CA LEU A 103 -14.42 1.52 -9.24
C LEU A 103 -14.46 2.74 -8.30
N ALA A 104 -15.55 3.52 -8.31
CA ALA A 104 -15.73 4.63 -7.39
C ALA A 104 -15.77 4.15 -5.94
N ARG A 105 -16.41 3.01 -5.67
CA ARG A 105 -16.41 2.40 -4.34
C ARG A 105 -15.02 1.95 -3.90
N LEU A 106 -14.25 1.29 -4.76
CA LEU A 106 -12.87 0.88 -4.47
C LEU A 106 -11.99 2.11 -4.19
N THR A 107 -12.10 3.13 -5.04
CA THR A 107 -11.37 4.41 -4.89
C THR A 107 -11.72 5.11 -3.58
N ALA A 108 -13.00 5.10 -3.17
CA ALA A 108 -13.42 5.69 -1.92
C ALA A 108 -12.81 4.98 -0.69
N LEU A 109 -12.66 3.65 -0.74
CA LEU A 109 -12.00 2.89 0.32
C LEU A 109 -10.50 3.25 0.40
N GLU A 110 -9.80 3.30 -0.74
CA GLU A 110 -8.38 3.69 -0.76
C GLU A 110 -8.19 5.14 -0.30
N LYS A 111 -9.08 6.06 -0.71
CA LYS A 111 -9.09 7.42 -0.18
C LYS A 111 -9.24 7.44 1.34
N GLN A 112 -10.12 6.62 1.90
CA GLN A 112 -10.31 6.57 3.35
C GLN A 112 -9.06 6.03 4.08
N VAL A 113 -8.33 5.08 3.48
CA VAL A 113 -7.02 4.64 3.98
C VAL A 113 -6.01 5.79 3.94
N CYS A 114 -5.93 6.51 2.83
CA CYS A 114 -5.07 7.69 2.68
C CYS A 114 -5.39 8.79 3.70
N ASP A 115 -6.68 9.12 3.87
CA ASP A 115 -7.15 10.07 4.88
C ASP A 115 -6.76 9.61 6.30
N SER A 116 -6.85 8.30 6.58
CA SER A 116 -6.46 7.73 7.90
C SER A 116 -4.97 7.93 8.20
N LEU A 117 -4.12 7.90 7.18
CA LEU A 117 -2.69 8.20 7.30
C LEU A 117 -2.46 9.72 7.44
N LEU A 118 -2.93 10.50 6.46
CA LEU A 118 -2.57 11.91 6.30
C LEU A 118 -3.23 12.82 7.35
N LEU A 119 -4.43 12.49 7.80
CA LEU A 119 -5.13 13.28 8.82
C LEU A 119 -4.69 12.92 10.25
N ASN A 120 -3.96 11.81 10.43
CA ASN A 120 -3.38 11.44 11.72
C ASN A 120 -2.11 12.26 11.98
N LYS A 121 -2.29 13.45 12.58
CA LYS A 121 -1.19 14.39 12.88
C LYS A 121 -0.07 13.75 13.69
N THR A 122 -0.41 12.96 14.71
CA THR A 122 0.57 12.27 15.56
C THR A 122 1.45 11.32 14.74
N LEU A 123 0.85 10.54 13.84
CA LEU A 123 1.59 9.65 12.95
C LEU A 123 2.45 10.44 11.95
N VAL A 124 1.89 11.47 11.31
CA VAL A 124 2.63 12.31 10.36
C VAL A 124 3.82 12.99 11.04
N GLU A 125 3.66 13.47 12.27
CA GLU A 125 4.74 14.04 13.08
C GLU A 125 5.80 12.98 13.43
N LYS A 126 5.37 11.76 13.82
CA LYS A 126 6.29 10.62 14.02
C LYS A 126 7.09 10.31 12.76
N LEU A 127 6.45 10.25 11.59
CA LEU A 127 7.13 9.98 10.31
C LEU A 127 8.11 11.10 9.93
N ARG A 128 7.73 12.37 10.14
CA ARG A 128 8.63 13.52 9.93
C ARG A 128 9.84 13.49 10.87
N ALA A 129 9.62 13.14 12.14
CA ALA A 129 10.69 13.06 13.14
C ALA A 129 11.73 11.97 12.80
N GLN A 130 11.36 10.94 12.04
CA GLN A 130 12.27 9.89 11.58
C GLN A 130 13.26 10.35 10.49
N LYS A 131 13.00 11.50 9.84
CA LYS A 131 13.86 12.13 8.83
C LYS A 131 14.19 11.19 7.65
N PHE A 132 13.16 10.72 6.95
CA PHE A 132 13.34 9.94 5.72
C PHE A 132 13.96 10.81 4.61
N ASP A 133 14.90 10.24 3.86
CA ASP A 133 15.57 10.90 2.73
C ASP A 133 14.76 10.77 1.44
N ILE A 134 14.04 9.65 1.28
CA ILE A 134 13.26 9.32 0.09
C ILE A 134 11.87 8.85 0.50
N PHE A 135 10.85 9.32 -0.20
CA PHE A 135 9.49 8.79 -0.14
C PHE A 135 9.13 8.12 -1.47
N LEU A 136 8.95 6.80 -1.44
CA LEU A 136 8.59 5.98 -2.59
C LEU A 136 7.09 5.67 -2.52
N SER A 137 6.28 6.39 -3.30
CA SER A 137 4.84 6.17 -3.42
C SER A 137 4.52 5.46 -4.71
N ASP A 138 3.67 4.44 -4.64
CA ASP A 138 3.06 3.86 -5.84
C ASP A 138 2.08 4.87 -6.47
N PRO A 139 2.06 5.04 -7.81
CA PRO A 139 1.20 6.03 -8.47
C PRO A 139 -0.29 5.65 -8.54
N VAL A 140 -0.66 4.41 -8.19
CA VAL A 140 -2.06 3.98 -8.15
C VAL A 140 -2.78 4.46 -6.89
N VAL A 141 -2.04 4.75 -5.82
CA VAL A 141 -2.56 5.24 -4.52
C VAL A 141 -2.34 6.72 -4.30
#